data_AF-A0A7L8RUZ5-F1
#
_entry.id   AF-A0A7L8RUZ5-F1
#
_cell.length_a   1.000
_cell.length_b   1.000
_cell.length_c   1.000
_cell.angle_alpha   90.00
_cell.angle_beta   90.00
_cell.angle_gamma   90.00
#
_symmetry.space_group_name_H-M   'P 1'
#
loop_
_entity.id
_entity.type
_entity.pdbx_description
1 polymer ?
#
loop_
_entity_poly.entity_id
_entity_poly.type
_entity_poly.pdbx_seq_one_letter_code
_entity_poly.pdbx_strand_id
1 'polypeptide(L)'
;MKLKAIRANLAALQSVDWTVVHDADGRYVLNATGPMDERQWRVCSFARDASKDEMALISSAPETIGFLLGLVDRAWRALRPSHGVHERRGEARGEAQVDPKNYAAEAAMKCQEPAFLVFLEQEHGLERPLTMERAAQKLRSLCGVTSRKQFNDGGQAAEAWRQLRDAYAAWKKAGR
;
A
#
# COMPACT_ATOMS: atom_id res chain seq x y z
N MET A 1 -0.64 -16.55 12.96
CA MET A 1 -0.96 -15.24 13.57
C MET A 1 -2.36 -14.79 13.12
N LYS A 2 -3.31 -14.62 14.05
CA LYS A 2 -4.73 -14.33 13.78
C LYS A 2 -4.97 -13.05 12.95
N LEU A 3 -4.22 -11.99 13.21
CA LEU A 3 -4.33 -10.71 12.49
C LEU A 3 -4.00 -10.82 10.98
N LYS A 4 -3.02 -11.66 10.63
CA LYS A 4 -2.65 -11.91 9.22
C LYS A 4 -3.79 -12.61 8.47
N ALA A 5 -4.46 -13.56 9.12
CA ALA A 5 -5.59 -14.28 8.54
C ALA A 5 -6.80 -13.34 8.32
N ILE A 6 -7.12 -12.48 9.29
CA ILE A 6 -8.22 -11.50 9.15
C ILE A 6 -7.96 -10.56 7.97
N ARG A 7 -6.72 -10.06 7.82
CA ARG A 7 -6.34 -9.22 6.68
C ARG A 7 -6.47 -9.94 5.33
N ALA A 8 -6.02 -11.20 5.26
CA ALA A 8 -6.13 -12.00 4.05
C ALA A 8 -7.59 -12.25 3.65
N ASN A 9 -8.44 -12.57 4.64
CA ASN A 9 -9.86 -12.78 4.42
C ASN A 9 -10.55 -11.50 3.91
N LEU A 10 -10.25 -10.35 4.51
CA LEU A 10 -10.82 -9.07 4.05
C LEU A 10 -10.36 -8.71 2.64
N ALA A 11 -9.08 -8.92 2.30
CA ALA A 11 -8.57 -8.67 0.96
C ALA A 11 -9.19 -9.61 -0.09
N ALA A 12 -9.49 -10.86 0.28
CA ALA A 12 -10.15 -11.82 -0.59
C ALA A 12 -11.60 -11.45 -0.94
N LEU A 13 -12.24 -10.59 -0.14
CA LEU A 13 -13.59 -10.06 -0.43
C LEU A 13 -13.59 -8.99 -1.53
N GLN A 14 -12.45 -8.61 -2.13
CA GLN A 14 -12.35 -7.81 -3.36
C GLN A 14 -13.29 -6.58 -3.46
N SER A 15 -13.44 -5.81 -2.38
CA SER A 15 -14.30 -4.60 -2.35
C SER A 15 -15.76 -4.88 -2.72
N VAL A 16 -16.26 -6.06 -2.35
CA VAL A 16 -17.66 -6.42 -2.53
C VAL A 16 -18.53 -5.57 -1.61
N ASP A 17 -19.50 -4.88 -2.19
CA ASP A 17 -20.46 -4.07 -1.45
C ASP A 17 -21.56 -4.96 -0.87
N TRP A 18 -21.75 -4.89 0.44
CA TRP A 18 -22.71 -5.71 1.19
C TRP A 18 -23.97 -4.91 1.47
N THR A 19 -25.07 -5.34 0.85
CA THR A 19 -26.36 -4.65 0.95
C THR A 19 -27.42 -5.58 1.51
N VAL A 20 -28.27 -5.02 2.39
CA VAL A 20 -29.43 -5.74 2.92
C VAL A 20 -30.64 -5.41 2.07
N VAL A 21 -31.27 -6.44 1.53
CA VAL A 21 -32.49 -6.31 0.70
C VAL A 21 -33.57 -7.28 1.19
N HIS A 22 -34.79 -7.11 0.71
CA HIS A 22 -35.85 -8.09 0.89
C HIS A 22 -35.86 -9.10 -0.26
N ASP A 23 -36.06 -10.38 0.06
CA ASP A 23 -36.38 -11.39 -0.96
C ASP A 23 -37.88 -11.44 -1.29
N ALA A 24 -38.25 -12.31 -2.24
CA ALA A 24 -39.63 -12.48 -2.68
C ALA A 24 -40.59 -12.93 -1.56
N ASP A 25 -40.06 -13.54 -0.50
CA ASP A 25 -40.82 -13.98 0.68
C ASP A 25 -40.84 -12.92 1.79
N GLY A 26 -40.31 -11.72 1.51
CA GLY A 26 -40.22 -10.58 2.42
C GLY A 26 -39.12 -10.71 3.48
N ARG A 27 -38.23 -11.70 3.39
CA ARG A 27 -37.14 -11.90 4.36
C ARG A 27 -35.96 -10.99 4.05
N TYR A 28 -35.30 -10.50 5.09
CA TYR A 28 -34.05 -9.76 4.94
C TYR A 28 -32.92 -10.70 4.51
N VAL A 29 -32.23 -10.34 3.45
CA VAL A 29 -31.08 -11.08 2.91
C VAL A 29 -29.91 -10.14 2.69
N LEU A 30 -28.71 -10.64 2.96
CA LEU A 30 -27.46 -9.95 2.67
C LEU A 30 -26.99 -10.35 1.28
N ASN A 31 -26.91 -9.38 0.38
CA ASN A 31 -26.35 -9.55 -0.95
C ASN A 31 -24.96 -8.93 -1.02
N ALA A 32 -24.10 -9.60 -1.78
CA ALA A 32 -22.79 -9.14 -2.17
C ALA A 32 -22.84 -8.69 -3.62
N THR A 33 -22.32 -7.50 -3.91
CA THR A 33 -22.18 -6.97 -5.28
C THR A 33 -20.73 -7.07 -5.72
N GLY A 34 -20.49 -7.78 -6.84
CA GLY A 34 -19.15 -7.92 -7.42
C GLY A 34 -18.61 -6.61 -8.00
N PRO A 35 -17.30 -6.35 -7.90
CA PRO A 35 -16.70 -5.07 -8.31
C PRO A 35 -16.62 -4.86 -9.83
N MET A 36 -16.85 -5.91 -10.65
CA MET A 36 -16.56 -5.87 -12.09
C MET A 36 -17.77 -6.14 -12.98
N ASP A 37 -18.75 -6.90 -12.49
CA ASP A 37 -19.93 -7.31 -13.26
C ASP A 37 -21.25 -6.82 -12.62
N GLU A 38 -21.18 -6.05 -11.54
CA GLU A 38 -22.32 -5.64 -10.69
C GLU A 38 -23.22 -6.81 -10.29
N ARG A 39 -22.71 -8.04 -10.41
CA ARG A 39 -23.49 -9.23 -10.19
C ARG A 39 -23.75 -9.32 -8.71
N GLN A 40 -25.02 -9.45 -8.37
CA GLN A 40 -25.45 -9.66 -7.00
C GLN A 40 -25.62 -11.14 -6.72
N TRP A 41 -25.08 -11.61 -5.60
CA TRP A 41 -25.36 -12.93 -5.08
C TRP A 41 -25.69 -12.87 -3.58
N ARG A 42 -26.55 -13.79 -3.14
CA ARG A 42 -26.93 -13.90 -1.74
C ARG A 42 -25.78 -14.51 -0.94
N VAL A 43 -25.36 -13.81 0.11
CA VAL A 43 -24.36 -14.28 1.08
C VAL A 43 -25.05 -15.05 2.20
N CYS A 44 -26.09 -14.47 2.80
CA CYS A 44 -26.86 -15.09 3.87
C CYS A 44 -28.28 -14.49 3.99
N SER A 45 -29.11 -15.10 4.85
CA SER A 45 -30.42 -14.59 5.23
C SER A 45 -30.47 -14.30 6.72
N PHE A 46 -31.15 -13.24 7.11
CA PHE A 46 -31.40 -12.92 8.52
C PHE A 46 -32.66 -13.64 9.03
N ALA A 47 -32.68 -13.90 10.34
CA ALA A 47 -33.89 -14.36 11.01
C ALA A 47 -34.98 -13.26 10.97
N ARG A 48 -36.25 -13.65 11.09
CA ARG A 48 -37.38 -12.71 10.99
C ARG A 48 -37.41 -11.66 12.10
N ASP A 49 -36.85 -12.02 13.24
CA ASP A 49 -36.75 -11.23 14.46
C ASP A 49 -35.39 -10.50 14.59
N ALA A 50 -34.50 -10.64 13.61
CA ALA A 50 -33.25 -9.89 13.60
C ALA A 50 -33.54 -8.38 13.65
N SER A 51 -32.84 -7.69 14.53
CA SER A 51 -32.96 -6.25 14.66
C SER A 51 -32.26 -5.53 13.51
N LYS A 52 -32.69 -4.30 13.25
CA LYS A 52 -32.03 -3.44 12.24
C LYS A 52 -30.57 -3.17 12.59
N ASP A 53 -30.25 -3.08 13.88
CA ASP A 53 -28.88 -2.83 14.34
C ASP A 53 -27.97 -4.04 14.10
N GLU A 54 -28.45 -5.26 14.31
CA GLU A 54 -27.71 -6.49 13.97
C GLU A 54 -27.47 -6.60 12.47
N MET A 55 -28.49 -6.30 11.66
CA MET A 55 -28.36 -6.30 10.20
C MET A 55 -27.33 -5.25 9.74
N ALA A 56 -27.40 -4.03 10.28
CA ALA A 56 -26.49 -2.96 9.94
C ALA A 56 -25.04 -3.26 10.37
N LEU A 57 -24.85 -3.86 11.55
CA LEU A 57 -23.53 -4.28 12.01
C LEU A 57 -22.93 -5.33 11.07
N ILE A 58 -23.72 -6.31 10.65
CA ILE A 58 -23.26 -7.39 9.76
C ILE A 58 -22.97 -6.84 8.36
N SER A 59 -23.85 -6.01 7.80
CA SER A 59 -23.66 -5.45 6.46
C SER A 59 -22.46 -4.50 6.39
N SER A 60 -22.17 -3.77 7.47
CA SER A 60 -21.01 -2.87 7.56
C SER A 60 -19.74 -3.53 8.13
N ALA A 61 -19.75 -4.85 8.32
CA ALA A 61 -18.64 -5.56 8.95
C ALA A 61 -17.33 -5.45 8.16
N PRO A 62 -17.29 -5.64 6.82
CA PRO A 62 -16.05 -5.50 6.05
C PRO A 62 -15.41 -4.12 6.19
N GLU A 63 -16.19 -3.05 6.09
CA GLU A 63 -15.75 -1.67 6.20
C GLU A 63 -15.26 -1.37 7.61
N THR A 64 -16.02 -1.80 8.62
CA THR A 64 -15.66 -1.62 10.03
C THR A 64 -14.37 -2.34 10.37
N ILE A 65 -14.20 -3.59 9.94
CA ILE A 65 -12.95 -4.35 10.14
C ILE A 65 -11.79 -3.67 9.41
N GLY A 66 -12.00 -3.22 8.17
CA GLY A 66 -11.00 -2.48 7.40
C GLY A 66 -10.54 -1.20 8.12
N PHE A 67 -11.49 -0.42 8.64
CA PHE A 67 -11.23 0.78 9.44
C PHE A 67 -10.42 0.47 10.69
N LEU A 68 -10.82 -0.54 11.47
CA LEU A 68 -10.13 -0.94 12.70
C LEU A 68 -8.71 -1.44 12.42
N LEU A 69 -8.51 -2.24 11.37
CA LEU A 69 -7.18 -2.67 10.94
C LEU A 69 -6.31 -1.48 10.52
N GLY A 70 -6.88 -0.50 9.83
CA GLY A 70 -6.19 0.75 9.47
C GLY A 70 -5.82 1.59 10.70
N LEU A 71 -6.65 1.60 11.75
CA LEU A 71 -6.32 2.24 13.02
C LEU A 71 -5.16 1.53 13.71
N VAL A 72 -5.18 0.19 13.75
CA VAL A 72 -4.07 -0.61 14.26
C VAL A 72 -2.78 -0.28 13.51
N ASP A 73 -2.79 -0.21 12.17
CA ASP A 73 -1.61 0.14 11.37
C ASP A 73 -1.09 1.56 11.66
N ARG A 74 -1.98 2.51 11.94
CA ARG A 74 -1.60 3.87 12.36
C ARG A 74 -1.00 3.87 13.76
N ALA A 75 -1.58 3.12 14.69
CA ALA A 75 -1.05 2.97 16.04
C ALA A 75 0.34 2.32 16.02
N TRP A 76 0.54 1.25 15.24
CA TRP A 76 1.87 0.64 15.06
C TRP A 76 2.86 1.61 14.44
N ARG A 77 2.44 2.45 13.48
CA ARG A 77 3.31 3.49 12.90
C ARG A 77 3.69 4.56 13.92
N ALA A 78 2.76 4.95 14.80
CA ALA A 78 3.02 5.94 15.86
C ALA A 78 3.87 5.39 17.01
N LEU A 79 3.71 4.09 17.32
CA LEU A 79 4.43 3.40 18.40
C LEU A 79 5.80 2.85 17.99
N ARG A 80 6.09 2.76 16.69
CA ARG A 80 7.44 2.45 16.23
C ARG A 80 8.36 3.56 16.75
N PRO A 81 9.32 3.26 17.64
CA PRO A 81 10.28 4.26 18.06
C PRO A 81 10.92 4.84 16.81
N SER A 82 10.90 6.17 16.72
CA SER A 82 11.71 6.94 15.79
C SER A 82 13.19 6.68 16.12
N HIS A 83 13.70 5.49 15.80
CA HIS A 83 15.12 5.20 15.82
C HIS A 83 15.74 6.02 14.72
N GLY A 84 16.20 7.21 15.12
CA GLY A 84 16.61 8.29 14.24
C GLY A 84 16.55 9.68 14.87
N VAL A 85 16.18 9.84 16.14
CA VAL A 85 16.67 10.99 16.92
C VAL A 85 18.11 10.68 17.32
N HIS A 86 19.02 10.84 16.36
CA HIS A 86 20.43 10.99 16.68
C HIS A 86 20.57 12.32 17.44
N GLU A 87 20.57 12.21 18.77
CA GLU A 87 21.56 12.93 19.55
C GLU A 87 22.92 12.66 18.92
N ARG A 88 23.37 13.61 18.10
CA ARG A 88 24.75 14.03 17.84
C ARG A 88 24.78 14.75 16.50
N ARG A 89 24.57 16.07 16.55
CA ARG A 89 25.27 17.00 15.66
C ARG A 89 25.32 18.39 16.30
N GLY A 90 26.24 18.54 17.24
CA GLY A 90 27.11 19.70 17.13
C GLY A 90 27.84 19.58 15.78
N GLU A 91 27.77 20.66 15.03
CA GLU A 91 28.66 21.01 13.92
C GLU A 91 28.33 20.47 12.51
N ALA A 92 27.85 21.46 11.75
CA ALA A 92 28.27 21.84 10.40
C ALA A 92 27.68 21.09 9.20
N ARG A 93 26.93 21.87 8.41
CA ARG A 93 26.45 21.68 7.03
C ARG A 93 25.14 20.89 6.85
N GLY A 94 24.05 21.62 7.07
CA GLY A 94 23.04 21.96 6.06
C GLY A 94 22.68 20.89 5.05
N GLU A 95 21.72 20.03 5.40
CA GLU A 95 20.89 19.31 4.44
C GLU A 95 19.44 19.44 4.87
N ALA A 96 18.63 19.92 3.93
CA ALA A 96 17.25 20.30 4.11
C ALA A 96 16.43 19.15 4.70
N GLN A 97 15.73 19.48 5.77
CA GLN A 97 14.70 18.73 6.45
C GLN A 97 13.63 18.28 5.45
N VAL A 98 13.55 16.97 5.15
CA VAL A 98 12.47 16.38 4.35
C VAL A 98 11.44 15.77 5.30
N ASP A 99 10.38 16.53 5.54
CA ASP A 99 9.10 16.04 6.03
C ASP A 99 8.25 15.54 4.83
N PRO A 100 7.04 15.00 5.06
CA PRO A 100 6.70 13.58 5.07
C PRO A 100 6.38 12.98 3.68
N LYS A 101 6.68 11.69 3.49
CA LYS A 101 6.18 10.85 2.37
C LYS A 101 6.40 11.38 0.94
N ASN A 102 7.55 11.99 0.68
CA ASN A 102 7.93 12.36 -0.68
C ASN A 102 8.71 11.21 -1.36
N TYR A 103 8.00 10.16 -1.81
CA TYR A 103 8.58 9.07 -2.61
C TYR A 103 9.30 9.60 -3.85
N ALA A 104 8.86 10.73 -4.41
CA ALA A 104 9.57 11.39 -5.51
C ALA A 104 10.97 11.88 -5.11
N ALA A 105 11.11 12.43 -3.89
CA ALA A 105 12.39 12.85 -3.34
C ALA A 105 13.27 11.66 -2.97
N GLU A 106 12.70 10.62 -2.37
CA GLU A 106 13.42 9.37 -2.08
C GLU A 106 13.97 8.73 -3.35
N ALA A 107 13.15 8.64 -4.40
CA ALA A 107 13.57 8.16 -5.72
C ALA A 107 14.69 9.01 -6.32
N ALA A 108 14.64 10.33 -6.17
CA ALA A 108 15.70 11.22 -6.63
C ALA A 108 17.01 10.99 -5.87
N MET A 109 16.96 10.85 -4.55
CA MET A 109 18.13 10.58 -3.71
C MET A 109 18.74 9.22 -4.05
N LYS A 110 17.91 8.19 -4.26
CA LYS A 110 18.41 6.85 -4.66
C LYS A 110 19.12 6.86 -6.01
N CYS A 111 18.63 7.62 -7.00
CA CYS A 111 19.31 7.78 -8.28
C CYS A 111 20.69 8.48 -8.18
N GLN A 112 21.02 9.09 -7.05
CA GLN A 112 22.34 9.68 -6.79
C GLN A 112 23.30 8.69 -6.11
N GLU A 113 22.81 7.56 -5.57
CA GLU A 113 23.65 6.55 -4.94
C GLU A 113 24.38 5.71 -5.99
N PRO A 114 25.73 5.63 -5.97
CA PRO A 114 26.48 4.80 -6.93
C PRO A 114 26.08 3.32 -6.89
N ALA A 115 25.80 2.79 -5.70
CA ALA A 115 25.35 1.40 -5.53
C ALA A 115 23.98 1.15 -6.19
N PHE A 116 23.09 2.15 -6.20
CA PHE A 116 21.81 2.03 -6.87
C PHE A 116 21.96 2.05 -8.39
N LEU A 117 22.91 2.81 -8.92
CA LEU A 117 23.26 2.78 -10.34
C LEU A 117 23.79 1.42 -10.78
N VAL A 118 24.65 0.80 -9.96
CA VAL A 118 25.18 -0.56 -10.19
C VAL A 118 24.06 -1.60 -10.12
N PHE A 119 23.16 -1.49 -9.15
CA PHE A 119 21.97 -2.34 -9.09
C PHE A 119 21.13 -2.23 -10.36
N LEU A 120 20.86 -1.00 -10.83
CA LEU A 120 20.12 -0.79 -12.07
C LEU A 120 20.87 -1.33 -13.31
N GLU A 121 22.19 -1.27 -13.33
CA GLU A 121 23.03 -1.88 -14.38
C GLU A 121 22.87 -3.41 -14.38
N GLN A 122 23.08 -4.05 -13.22
CA GLN A 122 23.13 -5.50 -13.10
C GLN A 122 21.75 -6.16 -13.26
N GLU A 123 20.74 -5.64 -12.57
CA GLU A 123 19.43 -6.31 -12.47
C GLU A 123 18.42 -5.78 -13.50
N HIS A 124 18.63 -4.57 -14.00
CA HIS A 124 17.68 -3.91 -14.90
C HIS A 124 18.30 -3.44 -16.23
N GLY A 125 19.59 -3.71 -16.47
CA GLY A 125 20.27 -3.39 -17.73
C GLY A 125 20.35 -1.89 -18.01
N LEU A 126 20.71 -1.08 -17.01
CA LEU A 126 21.07 0.32 -17.22
C LEU A 126 22.38 0.40 -18.01
N GLU A 127 22.34 0.96 -19.22
CA GLU A 127 23.52 1.14 -20.06
C GLU A 127 24.47 2.22 -19.53
N ARG A 128 25.77 2.02 -19.73
CA ARG A 128 26.79 3.02 -19.40
C ARG A 128 26.68 4.22 -20.36
N PRO A 129 26.95 5.46 -19.89
CA PRO A 129 27.46 5.82 -18.57
C PRO A 129 26.37 5.83 -17.48
N LEU A 130 26.74 5.37 -16.29
CA LEU A 130 25.88 5.37 -15.10
C LEU A 130 25.70 6.79 -14.56
N THR A 131 24.71 7.51 -15.07
CA THR A 131 24.38 8.88 -14.63
C THR A 131 23.03 8.94 -13.94
N MET A 132 22.85 9.92 -13.04
CA MET A 132 21.58 10.09 -12.32
C MET A 132 20.39 10.30 -13.26
N GLU A 133 20.61 10.96 -14.40
CA GLU A 133 19.56 11.26 -15.38
C GLU A 133 19.07 9.99 -16.08
N ARG A 134 20.02 9.12 -16.47
CA ARG A 134 19.73 7.82 -17.08
C ARG A 134 19.04 6.90 -16.08
N ALA A 135 19.49 6.89 -14.83
CA ALA A 135 18.84 6.15 -13.75
C ALA A 135 17.41 6.63 -13.49
N ALA A 136 17.19 7.95 -13.47
CA ALA A 136 15.85 8.51 -13.33
C ALA A 136 14.95 8.19 -14.53
N GLN A 137 15.48 8.15 -15.76
CA GLN A 137 14.73 7.74 -16.94
C GLN A 137 14.37 6.24 -16.89
N LYS A 138 15.32 5.39 -16.52
CA LYS A 138 15.10 3.95 -16.35
C LYS A 138 14.08 3.67 -15.25
N LEU A 139 14.19 4.36 -14.12
CA LEU A 139 13.26 4.26 -13.01
C LEU A 139 11.82 4.59 -13.41
N ARG A 140 11.63 5.67 -14.19
CA ARG A 140 10.33 6.05 -14.75
C ARG A 140 9.75 4.93 -15.63
N SER A 141 10.57 4.35 -16.50
CA SER A 141 10.18 3.23 -17.36
C SER A 141 9.82 1.98 -16.56
N LEU A 142 10.59 1.63 -15.52
CA LEU A 142 10.35 0.46 -14.67
C LEU A 142 9.07 0.60 -13.85
N CYS A 143 8.78 1.80 -13.35
CA CYS A 143 7.60 2.04 -12.53
C CYS A 143 6.38 2.53 -13.34
N GLY A 144 6.47 2.60 -14.67
CA GLY A 144 5.35 2.99 -15.55
C GLY A 144 4.90 4.44 -15.40
N VAL A 145 5.78 5.34 -14.93
CA VAL A 145 5.44 6.75 -14.68
C VAL A 145 6.18 7.70 -15.61
N THR A 146 5.54 8.79 -16.00
CA THR A 146 6.20 9.87 -16.78
C THR A 146 6.87 10.90 -15.86
N SER A 147 6.44 10.97 -14.59
CA SER A 147 6.98 11.90 -13.60
C SER A 147 7.17 11.23 -12.24
N ARG A 148 8.30 11.52 -11.58
CA ARG A 148 8.59 11.03 -10.22
C ARG A 148 7.55 11.50 -9.20
N LYS A 149 6.86 12.61 -9.45
CA LYS A 149 5.79 13.12 -8.58
C LYS A 149 4.63 12.12 -8.46
N GLN A 150 4.40 11.29 -9.49
CA GLN A 150 3.35 10.26 -9.49
C GLN A 150 3.59 9.16 -8.46
N PHE A 151 4.80 9.04 -7.90
CA PHE A 151 5.05 8.15 -6.77
C PHE A 151 4.36 8.62 -5.48
N ASN A 152 4.09 9.93 -5.35
CA ASN A 152 3.40 10.48 -4.19
C ASN A 152 1.89 10.33 -4.27
N ASP A 153 1.35 10.16 -5.48
CA ASP A 153 -0.09 10.04 -5.74
C ASP A 153 -0.66 8.68 -5.29
N GLY A 154 0.21 7.74 -4.89
CA GLY A 154 -0.17 6.41 -4.43
C GLY A 154 -0.44 5.42 -5.58
N GLY A 155 -1.17 4.35 -5.30
CA GLY A 155 -1.54 3.35 -6.29
C GLY A 155 -0.36 2.54 -6.86
N GLN A 156 -0.50 2.08 -8.11
CA GLN A 156 0.43 1.16 -8.77
C GLN A 156 1.86 1.73 -8.86
N ALA A 157 2.00 3.03 -9.10
CA ALA A 157 3.31 3.70 -9.17
C ALA A 157 4.07 3.65 -7.83
N ALA A 158 3.37 3.89 -6.73
CA ALA A 158 3.95 3.83 -5.38
C ALA A 158 4.25 2.39 -4.94
N GLU A 159 3.49 1.40 -5.43
CA GLU A 159 3.77 -0.02 -5.22
C GLU A 159 4.97 -0.50 -6.02
N ALA A 160 5.06 -0.14 -7.31
CA ALA A 160 6.21 -0.44 -8.15
C ALA A 160 7.50 0.17 -7.58
N TRP A 161 7.44 1.41 -7.07
CA TRP A 161 8.56 2.04 -6.37
C TRP A 161 8.98 1.26 -5.12
N ARG A 162 8.01 0.85 -4.28
CA ARG A 162 8.28 0.07 -3.06
C ARG A 162 8.91 -1.29 -3.39
N GLN A 163 8.39 -2.01 -4.38
CA GLN A 163 8.93 -3.29 -4.82
C GLN A 163 10.37 -3.15 -5.32
N LEU A 164 10.66 -2.13 -6.13
CA LEU A 164 12.01 -1.87 -6.62
C LEU A 164 12.97 -1.53 -5.47
N ARG A 165 12.52 -0.75 -4.50
CA ARG A 165 13.31 -0.41 -3.32
C ARG A 165 13.61 -1.64 -2.46
N ASP A 166 12.64 -2.52 -2.29
CA ASP A 166 12.81 -3.77 -1.53
C ASP A 166 13.76 -4.72 -2.27
N ALA A 167 13.69 -4.79 -3.60
CA ALA A 167 14.65 -5.54 -4.42
C ALA A 167 16.07 -5.00 -4.29
N TYR A 168 16.25 -3.67 -4.34
CA TYR A 168 17.55 -3.03 -4.10
C TYR A 168 18.08 -3.33 -2.69
N ALA A 169 17.24 -3.27 -1.67
CA ALA A 169 17.63 -3.60 -0.30
C ALA A 169 18.05 -5.06 -0.14
N ALA A 170 17.34 -5.99 -0.80
CA ALA A 170 17.69 -7.41 -0.84
C ALA A 170 19.02 -7.64 -1.57
N TRP A 171 19.23 -7.01 -2.72
CA TRP A 171 20.47 -7.06 -3.49
C TRP A 171 21.66 -6.54 -2.67
N LYS A 172 21.50 -5.38 -2.01
CA LYS A 172 22.52 -4.79 -1.15
C LYS A 172 22.85 -5.68 0.07
N LYS A 173 21.84 -6.32 0.66
CA LYS A 173 22.01 -7.26 1.79
C LYS A 173 22.74 -8.54 1.35
N ALA A 174 22.60 -8.95 0.09
CA ALA A 174 23.35 -10.06 -0.48
C ALA A 174 24.84 -9.73 -0.74
N GLY A 175 25.29 -8.50 -0.45
CA GLY A 175 26.68 -8.08 -0.58
C GLY A 175 27.17 -7.95 -2.03
N ARG A 176 26.23 -7.70 -2.96
CA ARG A 176 26.51 -7.48 -4.39
C ARG A 176 26.67 -5.99 -4.70
#